data_AF-A0A0L8L5G5-F1
#
_entry.id   AF-A0A0L8L5G5-F1
#
_cell.length_a   1.000
_cell.length_b   1.000
_cell.length_c   1.000
_cell.angle_alpha   90.00
_cell.angle_beta   90.00
_cell.angle_gamma   90.00
#
_symmetry.space_group_name_H-M   'P 1'
#
loop_
_entity.id
_entity.type
_entity.pdbx_description
1 polymer ?
#
loop_
_entity_poly.entity_id
_entity_poly.type
_entity_poly.pdbx_seq_one_letter_code
_entity_poly.pdbx_strand_id
1 'polypeptide(L)'
;MTVTLSPLLDHLLDAPLPQLLAELDVELVDSSITDRTFFGAFVEHRSGRRILSMPPGRSVFERDTAARMLLAEGLELDAPPLPAPFEVTRG
;
A
#
# COMPACT_ATOMS: atom_id res chain seq x y z
N MET A 1 12.62 -23.91 2.57
CA MET A 1 11.56 -23.70 1.57
C MET A 1 11.81 -22.33 0.98
N THR A 2 12.19 -22.25 -0.30
CA THR A 2 12.44 -20.97 -0.97
C THR A 2 11.10 -20.47 -1.46
N VAL A 3 10.63 -19.33 -0.93
CA VAL A 3 9.45 -18.66 -1.48
C VAL A 3 9.91 -17.98 -2.76
N THR A 4 9.40 -18.41 -3.92
CA THR A 4 9.59 -17.66 -5.17
C THR A 4 8.58 -16.53 -5.16
N LEU A 5 9.04 -15.31 -4.89
CA LEU A 5 8.20 -14.12 -4.98
C LEU A 5 7.90 -13.84 -6.46
N SER A 6 6.74 -13.23 -6.73
CA SER A 6 6.47 -12.74 -8.09
C SER A 6 7.42 -11.57 -8.42
N PRO A 7 7.81 -11.37 -9.70
CA PRO A 7 8.68 -10.24 -10.07
C PRO A 7 8.15 -8.87 -9.65
N LEU A 8 6.82 -8.73 -9.60
CA LEU A 8 6.16 -7.51 -9.14
C LEU A 8 6.27 -7.35 -7.62
N LEU A 9 6.24 -8.44 -6.86
CA LEU A 9 6.46 -8.41 -5.41
C LEU A 9 7.92 -8.11 -5.06
N ASP A 10 8.89 -8.69 -5.77
CA ASP A 10 10.31 -8.33 -5.61
C ASP A 10 10.53 -6.84 -5.84
N HIS A 11 9.99 -6.32 -6.95
CA HIS A 11 10.08 -4.90 -7.28
C HIS A 11 9.38 -4.01 -6.24
N LEU A 12 8.21 -4.43 -5.74
CA LEU A 12 7.49 -3.72 -4.68
C LEU A 12 8.28 -3.64 -3.37
N LEU A 13 9.18 -4.60 -3.09
CA LEU A 13 10.00 -4.60 -1.88
C LEU A 13 11.29 -3.78 -2.03
N ASP A 14 11.90 -3.79 -3.22
CA ASP A 14 13.22 -3.20 -3.43
C ASP A 14 13.19 -1.76 -3.96
N ALA A 15 12.16 -1.39 -4.73
CA ALA A 15 12.12 -0.08 -5.38
C ALA A 15 11.80 1.06 -4.37
N PRO A 16 12.32 2.28 -4.61
CA PRO A 16 11.92 3.46 -3.84
C PRO A 16 10.40 3.70 -3.96
N LEU A 17 9.72 3.98 -2.84
CA LEU A 17 8.27 4.18 -2.84
C LEU A 17 7.79 5.25 -3.84
N PRO A 18 8.42 6.43 -3.98
CA PRO A 18 7.98 7.42 -4.97
C PRO A 18 8.02 6.91 -6.41
N GLN A 19 8.98 6.04 -6.73
CA GLN A 19 9.08 5.41 -8.04
C GLN A 19 7.93 4.42 -8.24
N LEU A 20 7.66 3.57 -7.25
CA LEU A 20 6.56 2.60 -7.30
C LEU A 20 5.20 3.28 -7.51
N LEU A 21 4.93 4.36 -6.78
CA LEU A 21 3.68 5.10 -6.92
C LEU A 21 3.51 5.69 -8.32
N ALA A 22 4.59 6.22 -8.91
CA ALA A 22 4.56 6.76 -10.26
C ALA A 22 4.36 5.66 -11.32
N GLU A 23 5.02 4.50 -11.18
CA GLU A 23 4.88 3.37 -12.12
C GLU A 23 3.50 2.73 -12.07
N LEU A 24 2.88 2.68 -10.89
CA LEU A 24 1.56 2.07 -10.67
C LEU A 24 0.39 3.04 -10.91
N ASP A 25 0.68 4.29 -11.27
CA ASP A 25 -0.27 5.41 -11.39
C ASP A 25 -1.12 5.60 -10.12
N VAL A 26 -0.45 5.58 -8.96
CA VAL A 26 -1.06 5.71 -7.63
C VAL A 26 -0.78 7.09 -7.05
N GLU A 27 -1.85 7.82 -6.76
CA GLU A 27 -1.76 9.10 -6.08
C GLU A 27 -1.69 8.90 -4.56
N LEU A 28 -0.65 9.42 -3.92
CA LEU A 28 -0.54 9.46 -2.46
C LEU A 28 -1.20 10.73 -1.92
N VAL A 29 -2.23 10.56 -1.10
CA VAL A 29 -2.96 11.67 -0.46
C VAL A 29 -2.93 11.52 1.07
N ASP A 30 -2.98 12.65 1.77
CA ASP A 30 -3.12 12.63 3.23
C ASP A 30 -4.58 12.37 3.63
N SER A 31 -4.77 11.43 4.55
CA SER A 31 -6.06 11.09 5.13
C SER A 31 -6.39 12.00 6.31
N SER A 32 -7.66 12.42 6.39
CA SER A 32 -8.21 13.11 7.56
C SER A 32 -8.67 12.17 8.67
N ILE A 33 -8.59 10.84 8.47
CA ILE A 33 -9.01 9.85 9.46
C ILE A 33 -8.06 9.90 10.66
N THR A 34 -8.60 10.20 11.84
CA THR A 34 -7.84 10.39 13.08
C THR A 34 -7.72 9.13 13.93
N ASP A 35 -8.28 8.01 13.48
CA ASP A 35 -8.19 6.74 14.21
C ASP A 35 -6.72 6.30 14.31
N ARG A 36 -6.28 5.96 15.52
CA ARG A 36 -4.91 5.54 15.79
C ARG A 36 -4.58 4.18 15.19
N THR A 37 -5.59 3.34 14.95
CA THR A 37 -5.45 2.03 14.29
C THR A 37 -5.56 2.12 12.77
N PHE A 38 -5.88 3.29 12.23
CA PHE A 38 -5.87 3.51 10.78
C PHE A 38 -4.45 3.82 10.30
N PHE A 39 -3.95 2.99 9.39
CA PHE A 39 -2.61 3.14 8.81
C PHE A 39 -2.62 3.57 7.34
N GLY A 40 -3.80 3.50 6.70
CA GLY A 40 -4.01 3.93 5.34
C GLY A 40 -5.06 3.08 4.64
N ALA A 41 -5.38 3.48 3.41
CA ALA A 41 -6.27 2.75 2.52
C ALA A 41 -5.75 2.86 1.09
N PHE A 42 -5.74 1.74 0.38
CA PHE A 42 -5.58 1.72 -1.06
C PHE A 42 -6.95 1.52 -1.71
N VAL A 43 -7.29 2.38 -2.67
CA VAL A 43 -8.59 2.38 -3.35
C VAL A 43 -8.34 2.45 -4.85
N GLU A 44 -8.91 1.50 -5.58
CA GLU A 44 -9.04 1.56 -7.04
C GLU A 44 -10.47 1.97 -7.38
N HIS A 45 -10.64 3.15 -7.99
CA HIS A 45 -11.94 3.60 -8.48
C HIS A 45 -12.30 2.89 -9.78
N ARG A 46 -13.60 2.76 -10.07
CA ARG A 46 -14.10 2.24 -11.36
C ARG A 46 -13.57 2.97 -12.59
N SER A 47 -13.09 4.21 -12.45
CA SER A 47 -12.46 4.97 -13.52
C SER A 47 -11.02 4.54 -13.82
N GLY A 48 -10.46 3.58 -13.07
CA GLY A 48 -9.06 3.17 -13.11
C GLY A 48 -8.11 4.04 -12.28
N ARG A 49 -8.60 5.10 -11.62
CA ARG A 49 -7.77 5.95 -10.75
C ARG A 49 -7.46 5.20 -9.46
N ARG A 50 -6.18 5.18 -9.07
CA ARG A 50 -5.72 4.56 -7.84
C ARG A 50 -5.26 5.61 -6.84
N ILE A 51 -5.71 5.46 -5.60
CA ILE A 51 -5.38 6.37 -4.51
C ILE A 51 -4.86 5.56 -3.33
N LEU A 52 -3.71 5.97 -2.81
CA LEU A 52 -3.19 5.55 -1.53
C LEU A 52 -3.40 6.71 -0.55
N SER A 53 -4.30 6.52 0.42
CA SER A 53 -4.62 7.52 1.44
C SER A 53 -3.97 7.14 2.77
N MET A 54 -3.17 8.02 3.37
CA MET A 54 -2.42 7.71 4.60
C MET A 54 -2.48 8.84 5.62
N PRO A 55 -2.51 8.56 6.93
CA PRO A 55 -2.51 9.63 7.93
C PRO A 55 -1.19 10.43 7.91
N PRO A 56 -1.23 11.75 8.13
CA PRO A 56 -0.04 12.58 8.23
C PRO A 56 0.70 12.32 9.56
N GLY A 57 1.96 12.75 9.64
CA GLY A 57 2.72 12.76 10.91
C GLY A 57 3.23 11.39 11.40
N ARG A 58 3.05 10.32 10.61
CA ARG A 58 3.72 9.03 10.85
C ARG A 58 5.17 9.08 10.37
N SER A 59 6.02 8.24 10.95
CA SER A 59 7.44 8.16 10.55
C SER A 59 7.57 7.73 9.08
N VAL A 60 8.68 8.09 8.43
CA VAL A 60 8.96 7.67 7.05
C VAL A 60 8.92 6.15 6.91
N PHE A 61 9.51 5.44 7.87
CA PHE A 61 9.51 3.97 7.89
C PHE A 61 8.10 3.37 8.01
N GLU A 62 7.28 3.91 8.91
CA GLU A 62 5.91 3.43 9.10
C GLU A 62 5.04 3.69 7.85
N ARG A 63 5.19 4.87 7.23
CA ARG A 63 4.50 5.18 5.98
C ARG A 63 4.95 4.28 4.84
N ASP A 64 6.25 4.06 4.70
CA ASP A 64 6.78 3.19 3.64
C ASP A 64 6.31 1.74 3.79
N THR A 65 6.37 1.22 5.01
CA THR A 65 5.89 -0.14 5.33
C THR A 65 4.40 -0.29 5.03
N ALA A 66 3.56 0.61 5.56
CA ALA A 66 2.12 0.54 5.34
C ALA A 66 1.75 0.71 3.86
N ALA A 67 2.43 1.60 3.13
CA ALA A 67 2.21 1.78 1.69
C ALA A 67 2.47 0.48 0.90
N ARG A 68 3.62 -0.17 1.13
CA ARG A 68 3.96 -1.44 0.43
C ARG A 68 2.98 -2.54 0.77
N MET A 69 2.61 -2.67 2.04
CA MET A 69 1.66 -3.68 2.50
C MET A 69 0.26 -3.47 1.90
N LEU A 70 -0.24 -2.22 1.84
CA LEU A 70 -1.52 -1.88 1.21
C LEU A 70 -1.50 -2.06 -0.31
N LEU A 71 -0.38 -1.74 -0.98
CA LEU A 71 -0.21 -1.99 -2.41
C LEU A 71 -0.18 -3.48 -2.73
N ALA A 72 0.53 -4.28 -1.92
CA ALA A 72 0.59 -5.73 -2.11
C ALA A 72 -0.80 -6.36 -2.01
N GLU A 73 -1.55 -6.04 -0.96
CA GLU A 73 -2.91 -6.52 -0.76
C GLU A 73 -3.87 -6.01 -1.85
N GLY A 74 -3.78 -4.73 -2.19
CA GLY A 74 -4.64 -4.07 -3.17
C GLY A 74 -4.44 -4.56 -4.60
N LEU A 75 -3.20 -4.96 -4.95
CA LEU A 75 -2.84 -5.55 -6.24
C LEU A 75 -2.94 -7.08 -6.25
N GLU A 76 -3.42 -7.68 -5.15
CA GLU A 76 -3.54 -9.14 -5.00
C GLU A 76 -2.22 -9.88 -5.27
N LEU A 77 -1.09 -9.28 -4.88
CA LEU A 77 0.19 -9.95 -4.93
C LEU A 77 0.21 -11.04 -3.88
N ASP A 78 0.85 -12.16 -4.21
CA ASP A 78 1.02 -13.31 -3.30
C ASP A 78 2.01 -12.94 -2.18
N ALA A 79 1.58 -12.03 -1.32
CA ALA A 79 2.28 -11.49 -0.17
C ALA A 79 1.70 -12.12 1.10
N PRO A 80 2.50 -12.22 2.18
CA PRO A 80 1.97 -12.64 3.47
C PRO A 80 0.77 -11.77 3.86
N PRO A 81 -0.31 -12.35 4.40
CA PRO A 81 -1.49 -11.59 4.77
C PRO A 81 -1.12 -10.49 5.76
N LEU A 82 -1.77 -9.34 5.59
CA LEU A 82 -1.63 -8.20 6.48
C LEU A 82 -1.87 -8.61 7.95
N PRO A 83 -0.99 -8.24 8.90
CA PRO A 83 -1.31 -8.39 10.30
C PRO A 83 -2.47 -7.45 10.67
N ALA A 84 -3.31 -7.83 11.63
CA ALA A 84 -4.29 -6.88 12.17
C ALA A 84 -3.56 -5.63 12.75
N PRO A 85 -4.08 -4.40 12.60
CA PRO A 85 -5.43 -4.02 12.12
C PRO A 85 -5.47 -3.48 10.69
N PHE A 86 -4.53 -3.85 9.81
CA PHE A 86 -4.56 -3.35 8.44
C PHE A 86 -5.73 -4.01 7.67
N GLU A 87 -6.73 -3.22 7.27
CA GLU A 87 -7.89 -3.67 6.48
C GLU A 87 -7.94 -2.95 5.12
N VAL A 88 -8.17 -3.72 4.04
CA VAL A 88 -8.40 -3.19 2.68
C VAL A 88 -9.87 -3.37 2.32
N THR A 89 -10.56 -2.27 1.98
CA THR A 89 -11.97 -2.29 1.54
C THR A 89 -12.06 -2.10 0.03
N ARG A 90 -12.79 -2.99 -0.66
CA ARG A 90 -13.06 -2.92 -2.10
C ARG A 90 -14.48 -2.36 -2.35
N GLY A 91 -14.63 -1.43 -3.28
CA GLY A 91 -15.91 -0.77 -3.63
C GLY A 91 -16.21 -0.76 -5.12
#